data_AF-A0A7S0Y1V4-F1
#
_entry.id   AF-A0A7S0Y1V4-F1
#
_cell.length_a   1.000
_cell.length_b   1.000
_cell.length_c   1.000
_cell.angle_alpha   90.00
_cell.angle_beta   90.00
_cell.angle_gamma   90.00
#
_symmetry.space_group_name_H-M   'P 1'
#
loop_
_entity.id
_entity.type
_entity.pdbx_description
1 polymer ?
#
loop_
_entity_poly.entity_id
_entity_poly.type
_entity_poly.pdbx_seq_one_letter_code
_entity_poly.pdbx_strand_id
1 'polypeptide(L)'
;KSPGPRTGKVKALEEAGVSAHIFNPDDGYEPLKGRALEDLRSATHVVTTIPPVADFNRDPVLEFHAKDLQHSEELVWAGYLSTTGVYGNHDGAWVSESSETRVSEGHRSYHRLEAEKAWLELCPTVP
;
A
#
# COMPACT_ATOMS: atom_id res chain seq x y z
N LYS A 1 20.15 -24.06 -8.70
CA LYS A 1 19.30 -23.64 -7.57
C LYS A 1 18.02 -23.09 -8.16
N SER A 2 16.85 -23.63 -7.81
CA SER A 2 15.57 -23.05 -8.22
C SER A 2 15.47 -21.64 -7.65
N PRO A 3 15.02 -20.63 -8.42
CA PRO A 3 14.75 -19.31 -7.88
C PRO A 3 13.74 -19.43 -6.73
N GLY A 4 13.90 -18.61 -5.69
CA GLY A 4 12.94 -18.53 -4.60
C GLY A 4 11.54 -18.15 -5.11
N PRO A 5 10.48 -18.37 -4.31
CA PRO A 5 9.10 -18.21 -4.77
C PRO A 5 8.80 -16.79 -5.30
N ARG A 6 9.47 -15.75 -4.79
CA ARG A 6 9.32 -14.36 -5.26
C ARG A 6 10.01 -14.12 -6.61
N THR A 7 11.21 -14.65 -6.81
CA THR A 7 11.95 -14.54 -8.09
C THR A 7 11.27 -15.31 -9.21
N GLY A 8 10.61 -16.43 -8.90
CA GLY A 8 9.75 -17.14 -9.88
C GLY A 8 8.57 -16.29 -10.37
N LYS A 9 7.92 -15.53 -9.46
CA LYS A 9 6.81 -14.63 -9.83
C LYS A 9 7.26 -13.45 -10.67
N VAL A 10 8.40 -12.83 -10.33
CA VAL A 10 8.98 -11.74 -11.14
C VAL A 10 9.19 -12.19 -12.57
N LYS A 11 9.87 -13.34 -12.75
CA LYS A 11 10.12 -13.89 -14.07
C LYS A 11 8.83 -14.13 -14.87
N ALA A 12 7.80 -14.68 -14.23
CA ALA A 12 6.52 -14.94 -14.89
C ALA A 12 5.80 -13.64 -15.33
N LEU A 13 5.92 -12.56 -14.54
CA LEU A 13 5.39 -11.24 -14.91
C LEU A 13 6.19 -10.61 -16.05
N GLU A 14 7.52 -10.71 -16.01
CA GLU A 14 8.39 -10.23 -17.08
C GLU A 14 8.14 -10.97 -18.40
N GLU A 15 7.94 -12.29 -18.36
CA GLU A 15 7.55 -13.11 -19.52
C GLU A 15 6.18 -12.70 -20.09
N ALA A 16 5.29 -12.14 -19.25
CA ALA A 16 4.02 -11.55 -19.65
C ALA A 16 4.14 -10.08 -20.10
N GLY A 17 5.35 -9.53 -20.17
CA GLY A 17 5.60 -8.15 -20.60
C GLY A 17 5.39 -7.09 -19.51
N VAL A 18 5.31 -7.50 -18.24
CA VAL A 18 5.13 -6.61 -17.09
C VAL A 18 6.48 -6.35 -16.41
N SER A 19 6.89 -5.09 -16.30
CA SER A 19 8.04 -4.70 -15.47
C SER A 19 7.75 -5.04 -14.01
N ALA A 20 8.52 -5.95 -13.42
CA ALA A 20 8.26 -6.47 -12.08
C ALA A 20 9.49 -6.35 -11.19
N HIS A 21 9.31 -5.75 -10.01
CA HIS A 21 10.37 -5.53 -9.04
C HIS A 21 10.03 -6.18 -7.71
N ILE A 22 11.04 -6.68 -6.99
CA ILE A 22 10.84 -7.21 -5.64
C ILE A 22 10.81 -6.04 -4.65
N PHE A 23 9.66 -5.85 -4.02
CA PHE A 23 9.52 -5.05 -2.81
C PHE A 23 9.15 -5.99 -1.66
N ASN A 24 9.98 -6.02 -0.61
CA ASN A 24 9.79 -6.95 0.50
C ASN A 24 10.03 -6.23 1.83
N PRO A 25 9.00 -5.57 2.38
CA PRO A 25 9.14 -4.86 3.65
C PRO A 25 9.44 -5.82 4.81
N ASP A 26 8.99 -7.08 4.75
CA ASP A 26 9.18 -8.05 5.84
C ASP A 26 10.63 -8.55 5.97
N ASP A 27 11.49 -8.33 4.97
CA ASP A 27 12.85 -8.86 4.90
C ASP A 27 13.82 -7.74 4.53
N GLY A 28 14.50 -7.22 5.55
CA GLY A 28 15.43 -6.09 5.40
C GLY A 28 14.79 -4.71 5.47
N TYR A 29 13.45 -4.60 5.37
CA TYR A 29 12.70 -3.33 5.48
C TYR A 29 13.40 -2.21 4.68
N GLU A 30 13.60 -2.43 3.39
CA GLU A 30 14.33 -1.52 2.50
C GLU A 30 13.40 -0.86 1.47
N PRO A 31 13.68 0.41 1.08
CA PRO A 31 12.95 1.08 0.02
C PRO A 31 13.25 0.47 -1.37
N LEU A 32 12.38 0.75 -2.34
CA LEU A 32 12.70 0.56 -3.76
C LEU A 32 13.93 1.37 -4.16
N LYS A 33 14.75 0.79 -5.05
CA LYS A 33 16.01 1.37 -5.54
C LYS A 33 16.15 1.17 -7.05
N GLY A 34 17.00 1.98 -7.68
CA GLY A 34 17.31 1.86 -9.11
C GLY A 34 16.06 1.91 -9.99
N ARG A 35 15.95 0.98 -10.94
CA ARG A 35 14.81 0.91 -11.88
C ARG A 35 13.45 0.84 -11.20
N ALA A 36 13.32 0.14 -10.08
CA ALA A 36 12.04 0.04 -9.39
C ALA A 36 11.55 1.40 -8.87
N LEU A 37 12.48 2.23 -8.38
CA LEU A 37 12.16 3.58 -7.92
C LEU A 37 11.89 4.53 -9.09
N GLU A 38 12.62 4.39 -10.20
CA GLU A 38 12.35 5.13 -11.44
C GLU A 38 10.94 4.83 -11.99
N ASP A 39 10.57 3.55 -12.03
CA ASP A 39 9.25 3.09 -12.44
C ASP A 39 8.16 3.65 -11.51
N LEU A 40 8.38 3.67 -10.19
CA LEU A 40 7.44 4.28 -9.25
C LEU A 40 7.27 5.79 -9.48
N ARG A 41 8.38 6.52 -9.66
CA ARG A 41 8.36 7.99 -9.83
C ARG A 41 7.70 8.45 -11.14
N SER A 42 7.75 7.61 -12.17
CA SER A 42 7.15 7.88 -13.48
C SER A 42 5.75 7.27 -13.64
N ALA A 43 5.24 6.56 -12.64
CA ALA A 43 3.91 5.99 -12.68
C ALA A 43 2.84 7.08 -12.60
N THR A 44 1.87 7.03 -13.51
CA THR A 44 0.72 7.95 -13.49
C THR A 44 -0.38 7.50 -12.53
N HIS A 45 -0.47 6.19 -12.27
CA HIS A 45 -1.47 5.60 -11.40
C HIS A 45 -0.82 4.57 -10.48
N VAL A 46 -1.02 4.69 -9.18
CA VAL A 46 -0.47 3.78 -8.17
C VAL A 46 -1.60 3.16 -7.36
N VAL A 47 -1.62 1.83 -7.31
CA VAL A 47 -2.48 1.08 -6.38
C VAL A 47 -1.58 0.28 -5.44
N THR A 48 -1.75 0.48 -4.13
CA THR A 48 -1.13 -0.43 -3.15
C THR A 48 -2.17 -1.39 -2.58
N THR A 49 -1.83 -2.67 -2.57
CA THR A 49 -2.59 -3.73 -1.90
C THR A 49 -1.79 -4.29 -0.72
N ILE A 50 -0.67 -3.66 -0.36
CA ILE A 50 0.27 -4.16 0.64
C ILE A 50 -0.34 -3.93 2.03
N PRO A 51 -0.37 -4.94 2.91
CA PRO A 51 -0.78 -4.74 4.29
C PRO A 51 0.20 -3.83 5.03
N PRO A 52 -0.28 -3.00 5.97
CA PRO A 52 0.59 -2.26 6.86
C PRO A 52 1.37 -3.22 7.75
N VAL A 53 2.55 -2.81 8.17
CA VAL A 53 3.38 -3.61 9.07
C VAL A 53 2.85 -3.46 10.50
N ALA A 54 2.37 -4.56 11.07
CA ALA A 54 1.65 -4.58 12.34
C ALA A 54 2.48 -4.00 13.50
N ASP A 55 3.78 -4.33 13.56
CA ASP A 55 4.65 -3.94 14.68
C ASP A 55 4.91 -2.43 14.76
N PHE A 56 4.80 -1.72 13.63
CA PHE A 56 5.13 -0.29 13.56
C PHE A 56 3.93 0.61 13.29
N ASN A 57 2.75 0.03 13.02
CA ASN A 57 1.55 0.75 12.60
C ASN A 57 1.81 1.69 11.41
N ARG A 58 2.60 1.24 10.43
CA ARG A 58 2.96 2.03 9.25
C ARG A 58 2.63 1.27 7.98
N ASP A 59 2.13 2.00 6.98
CA ASP A 59 2.11 1.51 5.61
C ASP A 59 3.55 1.53 5.06
N PRO A 60 4.11 0.38 4.66
CA PRO A 60 5.51 0.31 4.23
C PRO A 60 5.76 1.08 2.92
N VAL A 61 4.76 1.27 2.07
CA VAL A 61 4.92 2.07 0.85
C VAL A 61 5.03 3.54 1.22
N LEU A 62 4.14 4.04 2.09
CA LEU A 62 4.19 5.44 2.51
C LEU A 62 5.42 5.76 3.34
N GLU A 63 5.85 4.84 4.22
CA GLU A 63 7.07 5.02 5.01
C GLU A 63 8.28 5.32 4.13
N PHE A 64 8.45 4.59 3.03
CA PHE A 64 9.60 4.76 2.14
C PHE A 64 9.38 5.77 1.02
N HIS A 65 8.16 5.86 0.51
CA HIS A 65 7.90 6.46 -0.81
C HIS A 65 6.79 7.51 -0.80
N ALA A 66 6.28 7.95 0.37
CA ALA A 66 5.32 9.05 0.41
C ALA A 66 5.84 10.30 -0.32
N LYS A 67 7.12 10.65 -0.10
CA LYS A 67 7.76 11.79 -0.79
C LYS A 67 7.95 11.55 -2.28
N ASP A 68 8.22 10.32 -2.71
CA ASP A 68 8.38 10.01 -4.14
C ASP A 68 7.03 10.15 -4.86
N LEU A 69 5.94 9.74 -4.23
CA LEU A 69 4.58 9.90 -4.74
C LEU A 69 4.15 11.38 -4.73
N GLN A 70 4.38 12.10 -3.62
CA GLN A 70 4.00 13.52 -3.48
C GLN A 70 4.70 14.45 -4.46
N HIS A 71 5.96 14.18 -4.79
CA HIS A 71 6.74 15.02 -5.71
C HIS A 71 6.72 14.50 -7.15
N SER A 72 5.98 13.44 -7.45
CA SER A 72 5.85 12.97 -8.83
C SER A 72 4.96 13.95 -9.62
N GLU A 73 5.51 14.53 -10.67
CA GLU A 73 4.77 15.39 -11.60
C GLU A 73 3.84 14.60 -12.53
N GLU A 74 4.09 13.30 -12.68
CA GLU A 74 3.33 12.40 -13.57
C GLU A 74 2.13 11.74 -12.86
N LEU A 75 2.13 11.71 -11.52
CA LEU A 75 1.12 11.02 -10.73
C LEU A 75 -0.24 11.70 -10.84
N VAL A 76 -1.18 11.01 -11.48
CA VAL A 76 -2.58 11.43 -11.66
C VAL A 76 -3.45 10.89 -10.53
N TRP A 77 -3.18 9.66 -10.06
CA TRP A 77 -3.99 9.01 -9.04
C TRP A 77 -3.18 8.03 -8.19
N ALA A 78 -3.50 8.00 -6.90
CA ALA A 78 -2.97 7.04 -5.95
C ALA A 78 -4.11 6.48 -5.11
N GLY A 79 -4.10 5.17 -4.87
CA GLY A 79 -5.14 4.50 -4.09
C GLY A 79 -4.63 3.35 -3.25
N TYR A 80 -5.27 3.19 -2.11
CA TYR A 80 -5.04 2.11 -1.16
C TYR A 80 -6.20 1.12 -1.16
N LEU A 81 -5.90 -0.14 -1.45
CA LEU A 81 -6.88 -1.21 -1.27
C LEU A 81 -6.86 -1.68 0.18
N SER A 82 -7.77 -1.10 0.97
CA SER A 82 -8.01 -1.46 2.35
C SER A 82 -8.93 -2.70 2.48
N THR A 83 -9.63 -2.84 3.60
CA THR A 83 -10.49 -3.97 3.93
C THR A 83 -11.74 -3.48 4.63
N THR A 84 -12.86 -4.19 4.49
CA THR A 84 -14.09 -3.90 5.23
C THR A 84 -13.97 -4.14 6.75
N GLY A 85 -12.88 -4.74 7.22
CA GLY A 85 -12.62 -4.94 8.64
C GLY A 85 -12.44 -3.64 9.45
N VAL A 86 -12.22 -2.51 8.78
CA VAL A 86 -12.11 -1.19 9.43
C VAL A 86 -13.42 -0.71 10.06
N TYR A 87 -14.57 -1.22 9.57
CA TYR A 87 -15.86 -0.90 10.17
C TYR A 87 -16.04 -1.52 11.56
N GLY A 88 -15.31 -2.59 11.89
CA GLY A 88 -15.45 -3.28 13.16
C GLY A 88 -16.77 -4.04 13.28
N ASN A 89 -17.21 -4.30 14.52
CA ASN A 89 -18.46 -5.00 14.77
C ASN A 89 -19.66 -4.02 14.75
N HIS A 90 -20.63 -4.30 13.88
CA HIS A 90 -21.92 -3.59 13.79
C HIS A 90 -23.10 -4.50 14.16
N ASP A 91 -22.86 -5.62 14.85
CA ASP A 91 -23.88 -6.57 15.33
C ASP A 91 -24.82 -7.09 14.24
N GLY A 92 -24.28 -7.26 13.02
CA GLY A 92 -25.02 -7.74 11.86
C GLY A 92 -25.83 -6.66 11.11
N ALA A 93 -25.75 -5.39 11.52
CA ALA A 93 -26.32 -4.28 10.76
C ALA A 93 -25.58 -4.05 9.43
N TRP A 94 -26.27 -3.44 8.48
CA TRP A 94 -25.67 -2.98 7.23
C TRP A 94 -24.68 -1.84 7.48
N VAL A 95 -23.55 -1.89 6.78
CA VAL A 95 -22.54 -0.83 6.77
C VAL A 95 -22.40 -0.25 5.36
N SER A 96 -21.95 0.99 5.30
CA SER A 96 -21.64 1.75 4.08
C SER A 96 -20.36 2.56 4.29
N GLU A 97 -19.89 3.25 3.27
CA GLU A 97 -18.71 4.11 3.31
C GLU A 97 -18.84 5.27 4.31
N SER A 98 -20.06 5.67 4.68
CA SER A 98 -20.31 6.68 5.71
C SER A 98 -20.49 6.09 7.12
N SER A 99 -20.39 4.77 7.28
CA SER A 99 -20.51 4.12 8.59
C SER A 99 -19.28 4.39 9.45
N GLU A 100 -19.52 4.56 10.74
CA GLU A 100 -18.47 4.71 11.74
C GLU A 100 -17.51 3.50 11.74
N THR A 101 -16.21 3.77 11.83
CA THR A 101 -15.17 2.76 11.97
C THR A 101 -14.98 2.39 13.44
N ARG A 102 -15.46 1.20 13.84
CA ARG A 102 -15.48 0.73 15.24
C ARG A 102 -14.37 -0.27 15.55
N VAL A 103 -13.13 0.13 15.24
CA VAL A 103 -11.94 -0.67 15.54
C VAL A 103 -11.16 -0.06 16.69
N SER A 104 -10.91 -0.84 17.74
CA SER A 104 -10.10 -0.40 18.87
C SER A 104 -8.61 -0.49 18.55
N GLU A 105 -7.82 0.38 19.18
CA GLU A 105 -6.36 0.24 19.24
C GLU A 105 -5.98 -1.18 19.68
N GLY A 106 -5.02 -1.79 19.00
CA GLY A 106 -4.57 -3.17 19.21
C GLY A 106 -5.33 -4.25 18.43
N HIS A 107 -6.44 -3.93 17.75
CA HIS A 107 -7.05 -4.86 16.80
C HIS A 107 -6.31 -4.83 15.45
N ARG A 108 -6.13 -5.97 14.78
CA ARG A 108 -5.39 -6.04 13.50
C ARG A 108 -5.88 -5.08 12.41
N SER A 109 -7.20 -4.82 12.38
CA SER A 109 -7.83 -3.92 11.41
C SER A 109 -7.62 -2.44 11.72
N TYR A 110 -7.18 -2.12 12.94
CA TYR A 110 -6.80 -0.75 13.31
C TYR A 110 -5.65 -0.26 12.43
N HIS A 111 -4.65 -1.10 12.16
CA HIS A 111 -3.54 -0.74 11.28
C HIS A 111 -3.98 -0.40 9.86
N ARG A 112 -5.04 -1.06 9.36
CA ARG A 112 -5.64 -0.73 8.05
C ARG A 112 -6.33 0.63 8.09
N LEU A 113 -7.04 0.95 9.17
CA LEU A 113 -7.66 2.27 9.35
C LEU A 113 -6.61 3.40 9.40
N GLU A 114 -5.49 3.18 10.08
CA GLU A 114 -4.40 4.16 10.14
C GLU A 114 -3.71 4.32 8.78
N ALA A 115 -3.53 3.22 8.03
CA ALA A 115 -3.04 3.30 6.66
C ALA A 115 -4.02 4.05 5.74
N GLU A 116 -5.33 3.84 5.85
CA GLU A 116 -6.35 4.61 5.10
C GLU A 116 -6.20 6.12 5.33
N LYS A 117 -6.09 6.53 6.60
CA LYS A 117 -5.88 7.95 6.96
C LYS A 117 -4.60 8.49 6.35
N ALA A 118 -3.48 7.77 6.48
CA ALA A 118 -2.20 8.19 5.93
C ALA A 118 -2.21 8.32 4.39
N TRP A 119 -2.93 7.42 3.69
CA TRP A 119 -3.11 7.51 2.24
C TRP A 119 -4.00 8.67 1.82
N LEU A 120 -5.03 9.01 2.59
CA LEU A 120 -5.86 10.20 2.35
C LEU A 120 -5.08 11.51 2.59
N GLU A 121 -4.13 11.51 3.53
CA GLU A 121 -3.26 12.65 3.81
C GLU A 121 -2.11 12.80 2.78
N LEU A 122 -1.83 11.76 1.98
CA LEU A 122 -0.70 11.75 1.04
C LEU A 122 -0.76 12.91 0.05
N CYS A 123 -1.92 13.13 -0.57
CA CYS A 123 -2.18 14.29 -1.42
C CYS A 123 -3.43 14.97 -0.87
N PRO A 124 -3.30 16.11 -0.16
CA PRO A 124 -4.48 16.84 0.27
C PRO A 124 -5.28 17.20 -0.97
N THR A 125 -6.51 16.71 -1.07
CA THR A 125 -7.45 17.14 -2.09
C THR A 125 -7.47 18.66 -2.08
N VAL A 126 -7.16 19.29 -3.21
CA VAL A 126 -7.41 20.73 -3.36
C VAL A 126 -8.91 20.93 -3.10
N PRO A 127 -9.29 21.76 -2.11
CA PRO A 127 -10.69 21.98 -1.76
C PRO A 127 -11.53 22.50 -2.93
#